data_AF-A0A8T5QT88-F1
#
_entry.id   AF-A0A8T5QT88-F1
#
_cell.length_a   1.000
_cell.length_b   1.000
_cell.length_c   1.000
_cell.angle_alpha   90.00
_cell.angle_beta   90.00
_cell.angle_gamma   90.00
#
_symmetry.space_group_name_H-M   'P 1'
#
loop_
_entity.id
_entity.type
_entity.pdbx_description
1 polymer ?
#
loop_
_entity_poly.entity_id
_entity_poly.type
_entity_poly.pdbx_seq_one_letter_code
_entity_poly.pdbx_strand_id
1 'polypeptide(L)'
;MEIPWILVSVGIGIILLVFLVIFLVKGRKRAPTDYYAFFWIGCSWIVIGIPLYITTDNFGFMAMGVVFLAIGLANKSKWKKNRTLQKRWKDLDTPEKWMRILIFIAVAIGVVALLIVYLKGRGI
;
A
#
# COMPACT_ATOMS: atom_id res chain seq x y z
N MET A 1 25.84 22.16 -2.45
CA MET A 1 25.39 20.76 -2.57
C MET A 1 23.90 20.83 -2.83
N GLU A 2 23.47 20.72 -4.08
CA GLU A 2 22.05 20.64 -4.37
C GLU A 2 21.57 19.29 -3.86
N ILE A 3 20.86 19.27 -2.74
CA ILE A 3 20.20 18.05 -2.29
C ILE A 3 19.21 17.72 -3.42
N PRO A 4 19.37 16.58 -4.11
CA PRO A 4 18.43 16.20 -5.15
C PRO A 4 17.04 16.18 -4.53
N TRP A 5 16.13 17.01 -5.02
CA TRP A 5 14.76 17.12 -4.51
C TRP A 5 14.03 15.77 -4.48
N ILE A 6 14.48 14.84 -5.33
CA ILE A 6 14.09 13.42 -5.36
C ILE A 6 14.38 12.73 -4.02
N LEU A 7 15.52 12.97 -3.38
CA LEU A 7 15.85 12.38 -2.08
C LEU A 7 14.98 12.94 -0.96
N VAL A 8 14.61 14.24 -1.03
CA VAL A 8 13.71 14.87 -0.05
C VAL A 8 12.29 14.32 -0.18
N SER A 9 11.78 14.20 -1.42
CA SER A 9 10.42 13.66 -1.65
C SER A 9 10.33 12.17 -1.29
N VAL A 10 11.35 11.37 -1.60
CA VAL A 10 11.45 9.96 -1.18
C VAL A 10 11.51 9.85 0.35
N GLY A 11 12.31 10.69 1.01
CA GLY A 11 12.41 10.72 2.48
C GLY A 11 11.07 11.04 3.15
N ILE A 12 10.37 12.07 2.68
CA ILE A 12 9.03 12.43 3.20
C ILE A 12 8.01 11.32 2.94
N GLY A 13 8.05 10.70 1.75
CA GLY A 13 7.19 9.57 1.40
C GLY A 13 7.38 8.38 2.34
N ILE A 14 8.63 8.02 2.65
CA ILE A 14 8.96 6.95 3.60
C ILE A 14 8.48 7.31 5.02
N ILE A 15 8.68 8.56 5.46
CA ILE A 15 8.22 9.02 6.79
C ILE A 15 6.70 8.93 6.91
N LEU A 16 5.95 9.38 5.89
CA LEU A 16 4.48 9.28 5.88
C LEU A 16 4.01 7.82 5.90
N LEU A 17 4.68 6.94 5.15
CA LEU A 17 4.40 5.49 5.16
C LEU A 17 4.64 4.87 6.54
N VAL A 18 5.77 5.18 7.17
CA VAL A 18 6.11 4.67 8.51
C VAL A 18 5.11 5.20 9.55
N PHE A 19 4.77 6.48 9.50
CA PHE A 19 3.81 7.08 10.42
C PHE A 19 2.42 6.47 10.27
N LEU A 20 1.98 6.25 9.02
CA LEU A 20 0.74 5.57 8.69
C LEU A 20 0.72 4.13 9.24
N VAL A 21 1.80 3.36 9.04
CA VAL A 21 1.92 1.99 9.56
C VAL A 21 1.86 1.97 11.08
N ILE A 22 2.60 2.84 11.77
CA ILE A 22 2.59 2.92 13.24
C ILE A 22 1.18 3.27 13.74
N PHE A 23 0.51 4.24 13.13
CA PHE A 23 -0.84 4.66 13.53
C PHE A 23 -1.88 3.56 13.27
N LEU A 24 -1.72 2.78 12.20
CA LEU A 24 -2.59 1.64 11.88
C LEU A 24 -2.37 0.42 12.80
N VAL A 25 -1.14 0.24 13.30
CA VAL A 25 -0.76 -0.88 14.17
C VAL A 25 -1.07 -0.59 15.64
N LYS A 26 -0.98 0.68 16.07
CA LYS A 26 -1.25 1.09 17.45
C LYS A 26 -2.74 0.98 17.78
N GLY A 27 -3.13 -0.13 18.41
CA GLY A 27 -4.47 -0.33 19.00
C GLY A 27 -5.34 -1.40 18.35
N ARG A 28 -4.89 -2.08 17.28
CA ARG A 28 -5.65 -3.20 16.70
C ARG A 28 -5.29 -4.53 17.34
N LYS A 29 -6.28 -5.23 17.92
CA LYS A 29 -6.22 -6.69 18.08
C LYS A 29 -5.83 -7.27 16.72
N ARG A 30 -4.83 -8.17 16.67
CA ARG A 30 -4.28 -8.73 15.42
C ARG A 30 -5.42 -9.20 14.52
N ALA A 31 -5.79 -8.38 13.55
CA ALA A 31 -6.84 -8.73 12.60
C ALA A 31 -6.34 -9.96 11.81
N PRO A 32 -7.19 -10.96 11.57
CA PRO A 32 -6.79 -12.12 10.80
C PRO A 32 -6.30 -11.65 9.43
N THR A 33 -5.10 -12.11 9.05
CA THR A 33 -4.44 -11.73 7.81
C THR A 33 -5.26 -12.18 6.60
N ASP A 34 -5.65 -11.25 5.72
CA ASP A 34 -6.38 -11.60 4.50
C ASP A 34 -5.42 -12.11 3.41
N TYR A 35 -5.13 -13.41 3.44
CA TYR A 35 -4.30 -14.08 2.43
C TYR A 35 -4.92 -14.04 1.02
N TYR A 36 -6.23 -13.82 0.90
CA TYR A 36 -6.87 -13.64 -0.39
C TYR A 36 -6.53 -12.27 -0.99
N ALA A 37 -6.42 -11.23 -0.15
CA ALA A 37 -5.92 -9.93 -0.58
C ALA A 37 -4.47 -10.02 -1.09
N PHE A 38 -3.60 -10.78 -0.42
CA PHE A 38 -2.22 -11.01 -0.89
C PHE A 38 -2.17 -11.65 -2.29
N PHE A 39 -3.06 -12.61 -2.58
CA PHE A 39 -3.17 -13.19 -3.91
C PHE A 39 -3.51 -12.14 -4.98
N TRP A 40 -4.53 -11.32 -4.74
CA TRP A 40 -4.92 -10.26 -5.68
C TRP A 40 -3.86 -9.17 -5.82
N ILE A 41 -3.22 -8.77 -4.72
CA ILE A 41 -2.09 -7.84 -4.75
C ILE A 41 -0.98 -8.42 -5.63
N GLY A 42 -0.64 -9.70 -5.47
CA GLY A 42 0.33 -10.39 -6.34
C GLY A 42 -0.05 -10.33 -7.82
N CYS A 43 -1.31 -10.65 -8.15
CA CYS A 43 -1.82 -10.53 -9.53
C CYS A 43 -1.69 -9.08 -10.06
N SER A 44 -2.11 -8.07 -9.29
CA SER A 44 -2.00 -6.67 -9.69
C SER A 44 -0.56 -6.23 -9.91
N TRP A 45 0.36 -6.65 -9.04
CA TRP A 45 1.79 -6.35 -9.15
C TRP A 45 2.44 -7.01 -10.36
N ILE A 46 2.03 -8.22 -10.74
CA ILE A 46 2.49 -8.86 -11.98
C ILE A 46 1.96 -8.10 -13.20
N VAL A 47 0.67 -7.76 -13.21
CA VAL A 47 0.06 -7.01 -14.33
C VAL A 47 0.73 -5.65 -14.54
N ILE A 48 1.06 -4.93 -13.46
CA ILE A 48 1.80 -3.66 -13.55
C ILE A 48 3.29 -3.88 -13.81
N GLY A 49 3.86 -4.95 -13.26
CA GLY A 49 5.28 -5.26 -13.36
C GLY A 49 5.73 -5.63 -14.77
N ILE A 50 4.86 -6.26 -15.58
CA ILE A 50 5.19 -6.63 -16.97
C ILE A 50 5.49 -5.38 -17.83
N PRO A 51 4.61 -4.37 -17.93
CA PRO A 51 4.93 -3.12 -18.64
C PRO A 51 6.16 -2.40 -18.08
N LEU A 52 6.34 -2.39 -16.76
CA LEU A 52 7.49 -1.74 -16.13
C LEU A 52 8.80 -2.44 -16.47
N TYR A 53 8.81 -3.77 -16.47
CA TYR A 53 9.97 -4.54 -16.91
C TYR A 53 10.33 -4.22 -18.36
N ILE A 54 9.34 -4.17 -19.25
CA ILE A 54 9.57 -3.85 -20.68
C ILE A 54 10.13 -2.42 -20.88
N THR A 55 9.69 -1.47 -20.05
CA THR A 55 10.04 -0.05 -20.23
C THR A 55 11.28 0.41 -19.46
N THR A 56 11.64 -0.29 -18.37
CA THR A 56 12.69 0.15 -17.44
C THR A 56 13.69 -0.95 -17.06
N ASP A 57 13.56 -2.16 -17.62
CA ASP A 57 14.32 -3.37 -17.24
C ASP A 57 14.25 -3.71 -15.74
N ASN A 58 13.27 -3.15 -15.02
CA ASN A 58 13.14 -3.33 -13.59
C ASN A 58 12.26 -4.53 -13.26
N PHE A 59 12.89 -5.63 -12.85
CA PHE A 59 12.21 -6.87 -12.48
C PHE A 59 11.59 -6.85 -11.06
N GLY A 60 11.88 -5.83 -10.24
CA GLY A 60 11.51 -5.80 -8.83
C GLY A 60 10.01 -5.91 -8.57
N PHE A 61 9.19 -5.24 -9.38
CA PHE A 61 7.73 -5.29 -9.25
C PHE A 61 7.17 -6.68 -9.60
N MET A 62 7.72 -7.32 -10.63
CA MET A 62 7.32 -8.66 -11.02
C MET A 62 7.70 -9.69 -9.96
N ALA A 63 8.94 -9.63 -9.45
CA ALA A 63 9.42 -10.50 -8.38
C ALA A 63 8.57 -10.37 -7.09
N MET A 64 8.28 -9.14 -6.66
CA MET A 64 7.39 -8.88 -5.52
C MET A 64 5.97 -9.40 -5.76
N GLY A 65 5.45 -9.25 -6.99
CA GLY A 65 4.16 -9.80 -7.37
C GLY A 65 4.11 -11.32 -7.24
N VAL A 66 5.15 -12.02 -7.70
CA VAL A 66 5.28 -13.48 -7.54
C VAL A 66 5.34 -13.89 -6.08
N VAL A 67 6.09 -13.17 -5.23
CA VAL A 67 6.16 -13.44 -3.79
C VAL A 67 4.79 -13.31 -3.12
N PHE A 68 4.06 -12.22 -3.38
CA PHE A 68 2.72 -12.03 -2.81
C PHE A 68 1.71 -13.05 -3.33
N LEU A 69 1.79 -13.39 -4.62
CA LEU A 69 0.98 -14.44 -5.23
C LEU A 69 1.24 -15.80 -4.56
N ALA A 70 2.50 -16.15 -4.35
CA ALA A 70 2.91 -17.39 -3.68
C ALA A 70 2.43 -17.43 -2.22
N ILE A 71 2.59 -16.35 -1.46
CA ILE A 71 2.09 -16.24 -0.08
C ILE A 71 0.56 -16.42 -0.04
N GLY A 72 -0.15 -15.78 -0.97
CA GLY A 72 -1.60 -15.89 -1.09
C GLY A 72 -2.05 -17.32 -1.40
N LEU A 73 -1.42 -17.98 -2.37
CA LEU A 73 -1.72 -19.36 -2.77
C LEU A 73 -1.34 -20.38 -1.69
N ALA A 74 -0.18 -20.24 -1.06
CA ALA A 74 0.27 -21.13 0.02
C ALA A 74 -0.70 -21.14 1.21
N ASN A 75 -1.44 -20.05 1.41
CA ASN A 75 -2.44 -19.91 2.46
C ASN A 75 -3.89 -19.99 1.93
N LYS A 76 -4.12 -20.63 0.76
CA LYS A 76 -5.45 -20.78 0.14
C LYS A 76 -6.49 -21.38 1.06
N SER A 77 -6.09 -22.33 1.92
CA SER A 77 -6.98 -22.94 2.93
C SER A 77 -7.56 -21.92 3.92
N LYS A 78 -6.87 -20.80 4.16
CA LYS A 78 -7.27 -19.75 5.11
C LYS A 78 -8.13 -18.65 4.47
N TRP A 79 -8.33 -18.66 3.15
CA TRP A 79 -9.05 -17.60 2.44
C TRP A 79 -10.48 -17.40 2.97
N LYS A 80 -11.26 -18.49 3.07
CA LYS A 80 -12.65 -18.39 3.56
C LYS A 80 -12.69 -18.01 5.04
N LYS A 81 -11.90 -18.67 5.88
CA LYS A 81 -11.86 -18.47 7.34
C LYS A 81 -11.51 -17.04 7.72
N ASN A 82 -10.49 -16.45 7.08
CA ASN A 82 -10.04 -15.11 7.45
C ASN A 82 -10.95 -14.02 6.87
N ARG A 83 -11.56 -14.26 5.71
CA ARG A 83 -12.54 -13.36 5.10
C ARG A 83 -13.83 -13.26 5.90
N THR A 84 -14.33 -14.35 6.50
CA THR A 84 -15.52 -14.29 7.37
C THR A 84 -15.25 -13.63 8.71
N LEU A 85 -14.03 -13.75 9.24
CA LEU A 85 -13.63 -13.10 10.49
C LEU A 85 -13.35 -11.60 10.33
N GLN A 86 -13.12 -11.14 9.11
CA GLN A 86 -12.93 -9.73 8.82
C GLN A 86 -14.29 -9.02 8.82
N LYS A 87 -14.48 -8.06 9.74
CA LYS A 87 -15.68 -7.19 9.73
C LYS A 87 -15.85 -6.58 8.35
N ARG A 88 -16.99 -6.83 7.69
CA ARG A 88 -17.29 -6.15 6.42
C ARG A 88 -17.53 -4.68 6.73
N TRP A 89 -17.36 -3.83 5.72
CA TRP A 89 -17.59 -2.39 5.89
C TRP A 89 -18.98 -2.08 6.46
N LYS A 90 -19.98 -2.91 6.14
CA LYS A 90 -21.33 -2.83 6.70
C LYS A 90 -21.38 -3.05 8.22
N ASP A 91 -20.46 -3.85 8.75
CA ASP A 91 -20.37 -4.26 10.16
C ASP A 91 -19.39 -3.38 10.98
N LEU A 92 -18.80 -2.36 10.36
CA LEU A 92 -17.95 -1.39 11.05
C LEU A 92 -18.80 -0.35 11.77
N ASP A 93 -18.42 -0.04 12.99
CA ASP A 93 -19.02 1.03 13.77
C ASP A 93 -18.72 2.40 13.13
N THR A 94 -19.60 3.37 13.36
CA THR A 94 -19.54 4.71 12.75
C THR A 94 -18.19 5.41 12.97
N PRO A 95 -17.57 5.37 14.17
CA PRO A 95 -16.24 5.96 14.41
C PRO A 95 -15.11 5.27 13.62
N GLU A 96 -15.16 3.93 13.47
CA GLU A 96 -14.15 3.19 12.71
C GLU A 96 -14.21 3.52 11.22
N LYS A 97 -15.40 3.78 10.68
CA LYS A 97 -15.59 4.21 9.28
C LYS A 97 -14.98 5.59 9.03
N TRP A 98 -15.29 6.56 9.88
CA TRP A 98 -14.74 7.92 9.77
C TRP A 98 -13.22 7.94 9.93
N MET A 99 -12.66 7.15 10.84
CA MET A 99 -11.20 7.04 10.98
C MET A 99 -10.55 6.51 9.70
N ARG A 100 -11.13 5.48 9.06
CA ARG A 100 -10.59 4.96 7.78
C ARG A 100 -10.69 5.97 6.65
N ILE A 101 -11.80 6.71 6.57
CA ILE A 101 -12.00 7.78 5.58
C ILE A 101 -10.98 8.90 5.79
N LEU A 102 -10.79 9.36 7.04
CA LEU A 102 -9.81 10.38 7.39
C LEU A 102 -8.39 9.95 7.03
N ILE A 103 -8.04 8.68 7.30
CA ILE A 103 -6.74 8.13 6.90
C ILE A 103 -6.59 8.14 5.37
N PHE A 104 -7.62 7.71 4.62
CA PHE A 104 -7.59 7.75 3.16
C PHE A 104 -7.41 9.17 2.62
N ILE A 105 -8.13 10.14 3.19
CA ILE A 105 -8.02 11.56 2.82
C ILE A 105 -6.63 12.09 3.16
N ALA A 106 -6.09 11.80 4.34
CA ALA A 106 -4.76 12.24 4.74
C ALA A 106 -3.66 11.68 3.83
N VAL A 107 -3.75 10.40 3.46
CA VAL A 107 -2.82 9.78 2.50
C VAL A 107 -2.97 10.41 1.12
N ALA A 108 -4.19 10.63 0.63
CA ALA A 108 -4.42 11.28 -0.66
C ALA A 108 -3.84 12.70 -0.72
N ILE A 109 -4.08 13.51 0.32
CA ILE A 109 -3.51 14.85 0.45
C ILE A 109 -1.98 14.79 0.49
N GLY A 110 -1.41 13.85 1.25
CA GLY A 110 0.05 13.66 1.31
C GLY A 110 0.66 13.33 -0.05
N VAL A 111 0.03 12.45 -0.83
CA VAL A 111 0.48 12.11 -2.19
C VAL A 111 0.39 13.32 -3.13
N VAL A 112 -0.70 14.10 -3.06
CA VAL A 112 -0.86 15.32 -3.88
C VAL A 112 0.19 16.37 -3.51
N ALA A 113 0.43 16.59 -2.22
CA ALA A 113 1.47 17.51 -1.76
C ALA A 113 2.87 17.09 -2.23
N LEU A 114 3.19 15.79 -2.17
CA LEU A 114 4.44 15.24 -2.69
C LEU A 114 4.57 15.45 -4.20
N LEU A 115 3.49 15.23 -4.97
CA LEU A 115 3.47 15.48 -6.41
C LEU A 115 3.72 16.96 -6.72
N ILE A 116 3.08 17.89 -6.02
CA ILE A 116 3.29 19.33 -6.21
C ILE A 116 4.75 19.71 -5.94
N VAL A 117 5.34 19.22 -4.85
CA VAL A 117 6.75 19.48 -4.51
C VAL A 117 7.68 18.90 -5.58
N TYR A 118 7.39 17.69 -6.06
CA TYR A 118 8.16 17.03 -7.11
C TYR A 118 8.11 17.79 -8.45
N LEU A 119 6.92 18.25 -8.86
CA LEU A 119 6.74 19.01 -10.10
C LEU A 119 7.47 20.36 -10.03
N LYS A 120 7.33 21.08 -8.91
CA LYS A 120 8.04 22.34 -8.67
C LYS A 120 9.56 22.17 -8.68
N GLY A 121 10.07 21.05 -8.15
CA GLY A 121 11.50 20.70 -8.20
C GLY A 121 12.03 20.37 -9.59
N ARG A 122 11.15 20.03 -10.55
CA ARG A 122 11.51 19.83 -11.97
C ARG A 122 11.38 21.09 -12.82
N GLY A 123 10.92 22.22 -12.26
CA GLY A 123 10.73 23.47 -13.00
C GLY A 123 9.53 23.45 -13.96
N ILE A 124 8.54 22.60 -13.71
CA ILE A 124 7.25 22.56 -14.42
C ILE A 124 6.18 23.22 -13.54
#